data_AF-A0A1M3QH85-F1
#
_entry.id   AF-A0A1M3QH85-F1
#
_cell.length_a   1.000
_cell.length_b   1.000
_cell.length_c   1.000
_cell.angle_alpha   90.00
_cell.angle_beta   90.00
_cell.angle_gamma   90.00
#
_symmetry.space_group_name_H-M   'P 1'
#
loop_
_entity.id
_entity.type
_entity.pdbx_description
1 polymer ?
#
loop_
_entity_poly.entity_id
_entity_poly.type
_entity_poly.pdbx_seq_one_letter_code
_entity_poly.pdbx_strand_id
1 'polypeptide(L)'
;MIGVLIGAWLTSRREQKQRKLAFLEKQLSFFYSPMLGLRNEIRARGAFRVQVQTEADDAWKQLCGETEGLSIDARQRFSSERWPEFSRIIEYDNTKLHEELLPAYRKMVALFRDGYWLAEPETRIYYAGLLQFVEIWDRWVDKALPREVLKRLGHNEDSLTPFYAHIERMHDAIRQKLKDGAP
;
A
#
# COMPACT_ATOMS: atom_id res chain seq x y z
N MET A 1 -0.98 57.49 -12.90
CA MET A 1 -1.45 56.62 -11.79
C MET A 1 -2.17 55.35 -12.24
N ILE A 2 -2.97 55.37 -13.32
CA ILE A 2 -3.70 54.18 -13.83
C ILE A 2 -2.77 53.00 -14.20
N GLY A 3 -1.62 53.27 -14.83
CA GLY A 3 -0.64 52.23 -15.18
C GLY A 3 -0.02 51.51 -13.97
N VAL A 4 0.15 52.20 -12.84
CA VAL A 4 0.65 51.59 -11.59
C VAL A 4 -0.41 50.66 -10.97
N LEU A 5 -1.68 51.04 -11.02
CA LEU A 5 -2.79 50.23 -10.52
C LEU A 5 -3.00 48.96 -11.35
N ILE A 6 -2.93 49.06 -12.69
CA ILE A 6 -3.02 47.89 -13.58
C ILE A 6 -1.82 46.96 -13.37
N GLY A 7 -0.60 47.51 -13.24
CA GLY A 7 0.60 46.74 -12.94
C GLY A 7 0.50 45.99 -11.61
N ALA A 8 0.08 46.67 -10.53
CA ALA A 8 -0.09 46.05 -9.22
C ALA A 8 -1.13 44.92 -9.23
N TRP A 9 -2.23 45.09 -9.97
CA TRP A 9 -3.26 44.07 -10.13
C TRP A 9 -2.79 42.83 -10.91
N LEU A 10 -2.08 43.02 -12.01
CA LEU A 10 -1.49 41.92 -12.79
C LEU A 10 -0.46 41.15 -11.97
N THR A 11 0.40 41.84 -11.23
CA THR A 11 1.40 41.23 -10.34
C THR A 11 0.73 40.42 -9.23
N SER A 12 -0.28 40.98 -8.57
CA SER A 12 -1.04 40.27 -7.53
C SER A 12 -1.70 38.99 -8.06
N ARG A 13 -2.30 39.04 -9.26
CA ARG A 13 -2.86 37.85 -9.91
C ARG A 13 -1.80 36.79 -10.21
N ARG A 14 -0.63 37.22 -10.71
CA ARG A 14 0.48 36.32 -11.03
C ARG A 14 1.02 35.65 -9.76
N GLU A 15 1.23 36.42 -8.69
CA GLU A 15 1.67 35.88 -7.40
C GLU A 15 0.68 34.88 -6.82
N GLN A 16 -0.62 35.18 -6.87
CA GLN A 16 -1.65 34.25 -6.40
C GLN A 16 -1.64 32.95 -7.20
N LYS A 17 -1.48 33.01 -8.53
CA LYS A 17 -1.34 31.81 -9.38
C LYS A 17 -0.09 31.01 -8.99
N GLN A 18 1.05 31.67 -8.82
CA GLN A 18 2.30 31.02 -8.42
C GLN A 18 2.20 30.34 -7.04
N ARG A 19 1.59 31.00 -6.05
CA ARG A 19 1.38 30.40 -4.71
C ARG A 19 0.50 29.15 -4.77
N LYS A 20 -0.55 29.17 -5.61
CA LYS A 20 -1.41 28.00 -5.82
C LYS A 20 -0.65 26.85 -6.47
N LEU A 21 0.14 27.11 -7.52
CA LEU A 21 0.96 26.08 -8.17
C LEU A 21 2.00 25.52 -7.20
N ALA A 22 2.66 26.36 -6.42
CA ALA A 22 3.61 25.92 -5.40
C ALA A 22 2.95 25.04 -4.31
N PHE A 23 1.70 25.34 -3.93
CA PHE A 23 0.97 24.48 -3.01
C PHE A 23 0.63 23.12 -3.64
N LEU A 24 0.14 23.10 -4.88
CA LEU A 24 -0.14 21.86 -5.61
C LEU A 24 1.12 21.01 -5.78
N GLU A 25 2.26 21.63 -6.09
CA GLU A 25 3.55 20.97 -6.18
C GLU A 25 3.94 20.34 -4.83
N LYS A 26 3.72 21.05 -3.71
CA LYS A 26 3.93 20.47 -2.38
C LYS A 26 3.00 19.30 -2.09
N GLN A 27 1.72 19.40 -2.43
CA GLN A 27 0.79 18.27 -2.26
C GLN A 27 1.24 17.05 -3.05
N LEU A 28 1.67 17.24 -4.29
CA LEU A 28 2.14 16.16 -5.14
C LEU A 28 3.42 15.53 -4.58
N SER A 29 4.46 16.35 -4.35
CA SER A 29 5.80 15.90 -3.97
C SER A 29 5.88 15.32 -2.56
N PHE A 30 5.20 15.92 -1.58
CA PHE A 30 5.32 15.52 -0.18
C PHE A 30 4.19 14.62 0.31
N PHE A 31 3.12 14.41 -0.46
CA PHE A 31 1.99 13.59 0.00
C PHE A 31 1.54 12.57 -1.05
N TYR A 32 0.96 13.02 -2.18
CA TYR A 32 0.28 12.09 -3.10
C TYR A 32 1.25 11.18 -3.87
N SER A 33 2.40 11.67 -4.33
CA SER A 33 3.38 10.84 -5.03
C SER A 33 4.06 9.82 -4.11
N PRO A 34 4.56 10.17 -2.90
CA PRO A 34 5.11 9.19 -1.97
C PRO A 34 4.06 8.16 -1.52
N MET A 35 2.81 8.58 -1.27
CA MET A 35 1.72 7.67 -0.90
C MET A 35 1.41 6.66 -2.01
N LEU A 36 1.34 7.13 -3.26
CA LEU A 36 1.14 6.28 -4.43
C LEU A 36 2.32 5.33 -4.65
N GLY A 37 3.55 5.80 -4.42
CA GLY A 37 4.76 4.99 -4.48
C GLY A 37 4.72 3.81 -3.50
N LEU A 38 4.43 4.08 -2.23
CA LEU A 38 4.27 3.04 -1.20
C LEU A 38 3.16 2.04 -1.55
N ARG A 39 2.00 2.52 -2.02
CA ARG A 39 0.91 1.66 -2.49
C ARG A 39 1.35 0.75 -3.64
N ASN A 40 2.07 1.28 -4.62
CA ASN A 40 2.51 0.51 -5.78
C ASN A 40 3.53 -0.54 -5.39
N GLU A 41 4.43 -0.22 -4.47
CA GLU A 41 5.38 -1.17 -3.89
C GLU A 41 4.67 -2.31 -3.16
N ILE A 42 3.72 -2.00 -2.28
CA ILE A 42 2.89 -2.97 -1.55
C ILE A 42 2.16 -3.88 -2.54
N ARG A 43 1.49 -3.29 -3.54
CA ARG A 43 0.73 -4.04 -4.56
C ARG A 43 1.63 -4.98 -5.36
N ALA A 44 2.79 -4.51 -5.82
CA ALA A 44 3.70 -5.32 -6.63
C ALA A 44 4.27 -6.50 -5.83
N ARG A 45 4.70 -6.27 -4.59
CA ARG A 45 5.20 -7.32 -3.70
C ARG A 45 4.10 -8.31 -3.33
N GLY A 46 2.90 -7.83 -3.01
CA GLY A 46 1.75 -8.67 -2.69
C GLY A 46 1.32 -9.57 -3.86
N ALA A 47 1.24 -9.01 -5.06
CA ALA A 47 0.89 -9.77 -6.26
C ALA A 47 1.93 -10.85 -6.57
N PHE A 48 3.23 -10.52 -6.49
CA PHE A 48 4.30 -11.50 -6.72
C PHE A 48 4.30 -12.60 -5.66
N ARG A 49 4.07 -12.27 -4.38
CA ARG A 49 3.92 -13.27 -3.31
C ARG A 49 2.79 -14.26 -3.62
N VAL A 50 1.60 -13.76 -4.00
CA VAL A 50 0.46 -14.62 -4.35
C VAL A 50 0.77 -15.51 -5.55
N GLN A 51 1.50 -15.01 -6.54
CA GLN A 51 1.95 -15.80 -7.68
C GLN A 51 2.88 -16.93 -7.23
N VAL A 52 3.91 -16.63 -6.43
CA VAL A 52 4.85 -17.65 -5.91
C VAL A 52 4.12 -18.70 -5.08
N GLN A 53 3.19 -18.30 -4.23
CA GLN A 53 2.39 -19.22 -3.41
C GLN A 53 1.50 -20.13 -4.28
N THR A 54 0.86 -19.59 -5.31
CA THR A 54 0.06 -20.38 -6.25
C THR A 54 0.91 -21.45 -6.95
N GLU A 55 2.06 -21.06 -7.51
CA GLU A 55 2.97 -21.99 -8.20
C GLU A 55 3.55 -23.05 -7.24
N ALA A 56 3.87 -22.66 -6.01
CA ALA A 56 4.35 -23.58 -4.98
C ALA A 56 3.25 -24.58 -4.57
N ASP A 57 2.02 -24.12 -4.37
CA ASP A 57 0.88 -24.99 -4.04
C ASP A 57 0.59 -25.98 -5.17
N ASP A 58 0.65 -25.54 -6.43
CA ASP A 58 0.39 -26.40 -7.58
C ASP A 58 1.53 -27.41 -7.81
N ALA A 59 2.79 -26.99 -7.66
CA ALA A 59 3.92 -27.90 -7.67
C ALA A 59 3.84 -28.94 -6.53
N TRP A 60 3.43 -28.52 -5.33
CA TRP A 60 3.24 -29.45 -4.21
C TRP A 60 2.11 -30.45 -4.48
N LYS A 61 0.97 -30.00 -5.03
CA LYS A 61 -0.13 -30.89 -5.43
C LYS A 61 0.31 -31.91 -6.47
N GLN A 62 1.10 -31.50 -7.46
CA GLN A 62 1.63 -32.42 -8.47
C GLN A 62 2.52 -33.50 -7.84
N LEU A 63 3.47 -33.09 -6.98
CA LEU A 63 4.33 -34.01 -6.25
C LEU A 63 3.53 -34.99 -5.38
N CYS A 64 2.48 -34.52 -4.70
CA CYS A 64 1.57 -35.40 -3.97
C CYS A 64 0.85 -36.40 -4.90
N GLY A 65 0.41 -35.96 -6.08
CA GLY A 65 -0.19 -36.83 -7.09
C GLY A 65 0.76 -37.92 -7.59
N GLU A 66 2.05 -37.61 -7.77
CA GLU A 66 3.09 -38.58 -8.16
C GLU A 66 3.34 -39.65 -7.08
N THR A 67 2.93 -39.39 -5.83
CA THR A 67 2.98 -40.37 -4.74
C THR A 67 1.69 -41.19 -4.56
N GLU A 68 0.71 -41.01 -5.45
CA GLU A 68 -0.47 -41.88 -5.50
C GLU A 68 -0.05 -43.33 -5.78
N GLY A 69 -0.62 -44.28 -5.04
CA GLY A 69 -0.21 -45.70 -5.09
C GLY A 69 0.99 -46.09 -4.21
N LEU A 70 1.77 -45.14 -3.66
CA LEU A 70 2.80 -45.46 -2.66
C LEU A 70 2.18 -45.87 -1.31
N SER A 71 2.92 -46.66 -0.54
CA SER A 71 2.56 -46.98 0.85
C SER A 71 2.59 -45.73 1.73
N ILE A 72 1.87 -45.77 2.86
CA ILE A 72 1.80 -44.65 3.82
C ILE A 72 3.21 -44.24 4.28
N ASP A 73 4.07 -45.20 4.61
CA ASP A 73 5.45 -44.94 5.04
C ASP A 73 6.29 -44.26 3.95
N ALA A 74 6.11 -44.67 2.68
CA ALA A 74 6.82 -44.07 1.55
C ALA A 74 6.36 -42.63 1.28
N ARG A 75 5.05 -42.36 1.40
CA ARG A 75 4.51 -40.98 1.31
C ARG A 75 5.02 -40.10 2.44
N GLN A 76 5.08 -40.62 3.66
CA GLN A 76 5.55 -39.86 4.80
C GLN A 76 7.04 -39.51 4.69
N ARG A 77 7.87 -40.45 4.20
CA ARG A 77 9.29 -40.16 3.89
C ARG A 77 9.42 -39.10 2.81
N PHE A 78 8.71 -39.26 1.69
CA PHE A 78 8.70 -38.29 0.60
C PHE A 78 8.30 -36.88 1.08
N SER A 79 7.21 -36.79 1.85
CA SER A 79 6.77 -35.51 2.42
C SER A 79 7.82 -34.94 3.36
N SER A 80 8.43 -35.74 4.23
CA SER A 80 9.46 -35.29 5.17
C SER A 80 10.73 -34.78 4.46
N GLU A 81 11.08 -35.35 3.31
CA GLU A 81 12.25 -34.95 2.51
C GLU A 81 11.97 -33.68 1.67
N ARG A 82 10.79 -33.59 1.05
CA ARG A 82 10.46 -32.49 0.11
C ARG A 82 9.82 -31.29 0.78
N TRP A 83 9.01 -31.48 1.82
CA TRP A 83 8.29 -30.40 2.50
C TRP A 83 9.19 -29.27 3.03
N PRO A 84 10.40 -29.54 3.57
CA PRO A 84 11.30 -28.47 4.02
C PRO A 84 11.72 -27.47 2.92
N GLU A 85 11.64 -27.84 1.63
CA GLU A 85 11.86 -26.89 0.54
C GLU A 85 10.68 -25.92 0.37
N PHE A 86 9.45 -26.41 0.52
CA PHE A 86 8.22 -25.62 0.39
C PHE A 86 7.92 -24.81 1.65
N SER A 87 8.19 -25.35 2.85
CA SER A 87 7.99 -24.61 4.10
C SER A 87 8.86 -23.36 4.18
N ARG A 88 10.06 -23.40 3.59
CA ARG A 88 10.96 -22.24 3.50
C ARG A 88 10.36 -21.07 2.71
N ILE A 89 9.48 -21.33 1.75
CA ILE A 89 8.75 -20.27 1.02
C ILE A 89 7.83 -19.53 2.00
N ILE A 90 7.09 -20.28 2.82
CA ILE A 90 6.19 -19.71 3.84
C ILE A 90 6.98 -18.92 4.89
N GLU A 91 8.12 -19.46 5.36
CA GLU A 91 9.01 -18.78 6.31
C GLU A 91 9.58 -17.48 5.76
N TYR A 92 10.02 -17.50 4.49
CA TYR A 92 10.49 -16.30 3.78
C TYR A 92 9.37 -15.26 3.67
N ASP A 93 8.17 -15.65 3.23
CA ASP A 93 7.03 -14.75 3.10
C ASP A 93 6.60 -14.12 4.42
N ASN A 94 6.61 -14.89 5.51
CA ASN A 94 6.31 -14.39 6.85
C ASN A 94 7.37 -13.37 7.30
N THR A 95 8.65 -13.64 7.02
CA THR A 95 9.75 -12.71 7.29
C THR A 95 9.56 -11.40 6.51
N LYS A 96 9.27 -11.49 5.21
CA LYS A 96 9.06 -10.31 4.35
C LYS A 96 7.80 -9.52 4.69
N LEU A 97 6.74 -10.20 5.13
CA LEU A 97 5.56 -9.52 5.69
C LEU A 97 5.95 -8.64 6.88
N HIS A 98 6.73 -9.18 7.82
CA HIS A 98 7.13 -8.49 9.04
C HIS A 98 8.15 -7.37 8.81
N GLU A 99 9.19 -7.64 8.01
CA GLU A 99 10.35 -6.75 7.85
C GLU A 99 10.14 -5.67 6.78
N GLU A 100 9.23 -5.90 5.83
CA GLU A 100 9.09 -5.01 4.67
C GLU A 100 7.67 -4.51 4.47
N LEU A 101 6.69 -5.43 4.38
CA LEU A 101 5.32 -5.05 3.99
C LEU A 101 4.60 -4.25 5.09
N LEU A 102 4.60 -4.73 6.33
CA LEU A 102 4.00 -4.00 7.45
C LEU A 102 4.70 -2.65 7.70
N PRO A 103 6.04 -2.56 7.70
CA PRO A 103 6.72 -1.27 7.72
C PRO A 103 6.32 -0.31 6.60
N ALA A 104 6.02 -0.78 5.39
CA ALA A 104 5.53 0.08 4.31
C ALA A 104 4.15 0.69 4.64
N TYR A 105 3.22 -0.09 5.19
CA TYR A 105 1.93 0.46 5.64
C TYR A 105 2.10 1.45 6.80
N ARG A 106 2.97 1.15 7.78
CA ARG A 106 3.29 2.09 8.87
C ARG A 106 3.86 3.40 8.33
N LYS A 107 4.70 3.34 7.28
CA LYS A 107 5.18 4.54 6.56
C LYS A 107 4.04 5.31 5.90
N MET A 108 3.04 4.64 5.32
CA MET A 108 1.86 5.32 4.78
C MET A 108 1.08 6.05 5.89
N VAL A 109 0.88 5.43 7.06
CA VAL A 109 0.24 6.07 8.22
C VAL A 109 1.03 7.30 8.69
N ALA A 110 2.35 7.18 8.81
CA ALA A 110 3.23 8.28 9.21
C ALA A 110 3.17 9.44 8.19
N LEU A 111 3.29 9.12 6.90
CA LEU A 111 3.17 10.08 5.80
C LEU A 111 1.81 10.80 5.85
N PHE A 112 0.74 10.05 6.10
CA PHE A 112 -0.59 10.64 6.18
C PHE A 112 -0.68 11.62 7.35
N ARG A 113 -0.23 11.22 8.54
CA ARG A 113 -0.22 12.06 9.74
C ARG A 113 0.60 13.33 9.54
N ASP A 114 1.84 13.18 9.05
CA ASP A 114 2.79 14.29 8.96
C ASP A 114 2.43 15.25 7.81
N GLY A 115 1.85 14.71 6.73
CA GLY A 115 1.34 15.46 5.59
C GLY A 115 -0.16 15.77 5.65
N TYR A 116 -0.81 15.65 6.80
CA TYR A 116 -2.28 15.79 6.92
C TYR A 116 -2.80 17.14 6.38
N TRP A 117 -2.00 18.20 6.53
CA TRP A 117 -2.29 19.54 6.03
C TRP A 117 -2.23 19.66 4.49
N LEU A 118 -1.51 18.75 3.82
CA LEU A 118 -1.46 18.63 2.36
C LEU A 118 -2.59 17.77 1.80
N ALA A 119 -3.20 16.92 2.63
CA ALA A 119 -4.32 16.09 2.21
C ALA A 119 -5.58 16.94 1.99
N GLU A 120 -6.24 16.77 0.84
CA GLU A 120 -7.56 17.33 0.59
C GLU A 120 -8.59 16.82 1.61
N PRO A 121 -9.64 17.59 1.93
CA PRO A 121 -10.68 17.16 2.87
C PRO A 121 -11.28 15.78 2.54
N GLU A 122 -11.52 15.51 1.26
CA GLU A 122 -12.02 14.22 0.77
C GLU A 122 -10.99 13.08 0.89
N THR A 123 -9.70 13.38 0.97
CA THR A 123 -8.68 12.38 1.27
C THR A 123 -8.66 12.04 2.76
N ARG A 124 -8.85 13.03 3.64
CA ARG A 124 -8.73 12.86 5.11
C ARG A 124 -9.66 11.80 5.70
N ILE A 125 -10.82 11.55 5.07
CA ILE A 125 -11.78 10.55 5.51
C ILE A 125 -11.17 9.13 5.57
N TYR A 126 -10.15 8.86 4.75
CA TYR A 126 -9.51 7.53 4.67
C TYR A 126 -8.48 7.28 5.78
N TYR A 127 -8.07 8.31 6.53
CA TYR A 127 -7.00 8.19 7.52
C TYR A 127 -7.33 7.16 8.60
N ALA A 128 -8.56 7.19 9.12
CA ALA A 128 -9.00 6.27 10.16
C ALA A 128 -8.98 4.81 9.67
N GLY A 129 -9.42 4.55 8.43
CA GLY A 129 -9.42 3.21 7.84
C GLY A 129 -8.01 2.65 7.65
N LEU A 130 -7.08 3.48 7.15
CA LEU A 130 -5.67 3.10 7.02
C LEU A 130 -5.04 2.79 8.39
N LEU A 131 -5.26 3.65 9.38
CA LEU A 131 -4.74 3.46 10.73
C LEU A 131 -5.28 2.17 11.37
N GLN A 132 -6.60 1.94 11.26
CA GLN A 132 -7.24 0.74 11.80
C GLN A 132 -6.70 -0.53 11.15
N PHE A 133 -6.49 -0.53 9.83
CA PHE A 133 -5.90 -1.67 9.12
C PHE A 133 -4.52 -2.02 9.68
N VAL A 134 -3.65 -1.01 9.86
CA VAL A 134 -2.29 -1.22 10.41
C VAL A 134 -2.34 -1.70 11.86
N GLU A 135 -3.19 -1.09 12.69
CA GLU A 135 -3.33 -1.47 14.11
C GLU A 135 -3.79 -2.93 14.28
N ILE A 136 -4.70 -3.42 13.42
CA ILE A 136 -5.14 -4.81 13.46
C ILE A 136 -3.96 -5.75 13.17
N TRP A 137 -3.14 -5.42 12.17
CA TRP A 137 -1.95 -6.21 11.85
C TRP A 137 -0.90 -6.17 12.94
N ASP A 138 -0.63 -5.00 13.51
CA ASP A 138 0.33 -4.84 14.60
C ASP A 138 -0.07 -5.71 15.81
N ARG A 139 -1.35 -5.66 16.21
CA ARG A 139 -1.86 -6.53 17.29
C ARG A 139 -1.81 -8.02 16.95
N TRP A 140 -2.05 -8.38 15.69
CA TRP A 140 -1.97 -9.77 15.26
C TRP A 140 -0.54 -10.31 15.35
N VAL A 141 0.42 -9.55 14.84
CA VAL A 141 1.86 -9.90 14.89
C VAL A 141 2.35 -9.99 16.33
N ASP A 142 1.92 -9.07 17.20
CA ASP A 142 2.28 -9.05 18.62
C ASP A 142 1.52 -10.11 19.46
N LYS A 143 0.72 -10.97 18.81
CA LYS A 143 -0.10 -12.01 19.47
C LYS A 143 -1.08 -11.43 20.51
N ALA A 144 -1.40 -10.15 20.38
CA ALA A 144 -2.32 -9.41 21.24
C ALA A 144 -3.79 -9.51 20.75
N LEU A 145 -4.04 -10.29 19.69
CA LEU A 145 -5.36 -10.45 19.09
C LEU A 145 -5.70 -11.93 18.88
N PRO A 146 -6.74 -12.47 19.56
CA PRO A 146 -7.23 -13.81 19.29
C PRO A 146 -7.75 -13.95 17.86
N ARG A 147 -7.61 -15.15 17.28
CA ARG A 147 -8.00 -15.43 15.89
C ARG A 147 -9.50 -15.19 15.64
N GLU A 148 -10.34 -15.46 16.63
CA GLU A 148 -11.79 -15.27 16.59
C GLU A 148 -12.15 -13.79 16.48
N VAL A 149 -11.41 -12.93 17.19
CA VAL A 149 -11.57 -11.47 17.12
C VAL A 149 -11.08 -10.95 15.78
N LEU A 150 -9.90 -11.41 15.32
CA LEU A 150 -9.35 -11.06 14.01
C LEU A 150 -10.33 -11.38 12.86
N LYS A 151 -10.99 -12.55 12.90
CA LYS A 151 -12.03 -12.91 11.92
C LYS A 151 -13.22 -11.97 11.95
N ARG A 152 -13.70 -11.58 13.14
CA ARG A 152 -14.85 -10.67 13.30
C ARG A 152 -14.54 -9.23 12.88
N LEU A 153 -13.30 -8.79 13.06
CA LEU A 153 -12.85 -7.47 12.63
C LEU A 153 -12.76 -7.33 11.10
N GLY A 154 -12.86 -8.43 10.36
CA GLY A 154 -12.86 -8.39 8.89
C GLY A 154 -11.55 -7.84 8.34
N HIS A 155 -10.41 -8.22 8.93
CA HIS A 155 -9.07 -7.82 8.49
C HIS A 155 -8.84 -8.18 7.01
N ASN A 156 -9.04 -7.20 6.14
CA ASN A 156 -8.85 -7.38 4.71
C ASN A 156 -8.36 -6.06 4.12
N GLU A 157 -7.37 -6.14 3.24
CA GLU A 157 -6.89 -5.00 2.49
C GLU A 157 -7.96 -4.41 1.56
N ASP A 158 -9.01 -5.18 1.21
CA ASP A 158 -10.13 -4.70 0.40
C ASP A 158 -10.77 -3.41 0.94
N SER A 159 -10.75 -3.20 2.27
CA SER A 159 -11.24 -1.96 2.88
C SER A 159 -10.44 -0.72 2.49
N LEU A 160 -9.19 -0.90 2.04
CA LEU A 160 -8.31 0.17 1.57
C LEU A 160 -8.45 0.44 0.06
N THR A 161 -9.17 -0.40 -0.68
CA THR A 161 -9.37 -0.21 -2.13
C THR A 161 -9.90 1.18 -2.49
N PRO A 162 -10.94 1.73 -1.82
CA PRO A 162 -11.41 3.08 -2.10
C PRO A 162 -10.34 4.15 -1.87
N PHE A 163 -9.53 3.99 -0.81
CA PHE A 163 -8.42 4.88 -0.50
C PHE A 163 -7.35 4.85 -1.60
N TYR A 164 -6.96 3.67 -2.07
CA TYR A 164 -5.96 3.53 -3.12
C TYR A 164 -6.39 4.18 -4.43
N ALA A 165 -7.64 3.93 -4.86
CA ALA A 165 -8.19 4.55 -6.04
C ALA A 165 -8.23 6.08 -5.92
N HIS A 166 -8.56 6.58 -4.72
CA HIS A 166 -8.59 8.00 -4.43
C HIS A 166 -7.21 8.66 -4.53
N ILE A 167 -6.16 8.04 -3.96
CA ILE A 167 -4.80 8.57 -4.03
C ILE A 167 -4.30 8.66 -5.48
N GLU A 168 -4.53 7.63 -6.27
CA GLU A 168 -4.15 7.59 -7.70
C GLU A 168 -4.88 8.70 -8.49
N ARG A 169 -6.20 8.81 -8.31
CA ARG A 169 -7.00 9.89 -8.93
C ARG A 169 -6.50 11.28 -8.54
N MET A 170 -6.23 11.51 -7.26
CA MET A 170 -5.77 12.82 -6.77
C MET A 170 -4.38 13.17 -7.28
N HIS A 171 -3.47 12.20 -7.28
CA HIS A 171 -2.15 12.34 -7.87
C HIS A 171 -2.23 12.82 -9.32
N ASP A 172 -3.02 12.13 -10.15
CA ASP A 172 -3.14 12.42 -11.58
C ASP A 172 -3.82 13.77 -11.82
N ALA A 173 -4.87 14.08 -11.06
CA ALA A 173 -5.56 15.37 -11.14
C ALA A 173 -4.64 16.55 -10.79
N ILE A 174 -3.82 16.43 -9.73
CA ILE A 174 -2.87 17.48 -9.35
C ILE A 174 -1.77 17.61 -10.40
N ARG A 175 -1.24 16.49 -10.89
CA ARG A 175 -0.22 16.48 -11.96
C ARG A 175 -0.74 17.16 -13.23
N GLN A 176 -2.01 16.94 -13.60
CA GLN A 176 -2.61 17.60 -14.75
C GLN A 176 -2.75 19.11 -14.52
N LYS A 177 -3.25 19.55 -13.35
CA LYS A 177 -3.34 20.98 -13.00
C LYS A 177 -1.99 21.69 -13.06
N LEU A 178 -0.91 21.02 -12.66
CA LEU A 178 0.45 21.58 -12.74
C LEU A 178 0.92 21.72 -14.19
N LYS A 179 0.61 20.74 -15.07
CA LYS A 179 0.92 20.83 -16.50
C LYS A 179 0.16 21.98 -17.18
N ASP A 180 -1.13 22.10 -16.91
CA ASP A 180 -1.98 23.15 -17.50
C ASP A 180 -1.63 24.54 -16.94
N GLY A 181 -1.08 24.57 -15.73
CA GLY A 181 -0.64 25.78 -15.04
C GLY A 181 0.78 26.21 -15.38
N ALA A 182 1.57 25.35 -16.03
CA ALA A 182 2.92 25.66 -16.47
C ALA A 182 2.90 26.86 -17.45
N PRO A 183 3.83 27.82 -17.29
CA PRO A 183 3.91 28.99 -18.17
C PRO A 183 4.22 28.62 -19.62
#